data_AF-A0A5C3N8E4-F1
#
_entry.id   AF-A0A5C3N8E4-F1
#
_cell.length_a   1.000
_cell.length_b   1.000
_cell.length_c   1.000
_cell.angle_alpha   90.00
_cell.angle_beta   90.00
_cell.angle_gamma   90.00
#
_symmetry.space_group_name_H-M   'P 1'
#
loop_
_entity.id
_entity.type
_entity.pdbx_description
1 polymer ?
#
loop_
_entity_poly.entity_id
_entity_poly.type
_entity_poly.pdbx_seq_one_letter_code
_entity_poly.pdbx_strand_id
1 'polypeptide(L)'
;MYRTVCSSSFRPRTSVNLTRTFMTSRANRNGDPNRVAGGYKATLNNPRVSEEAKGHAAEALEDIGNSGATGRSGDKHETRVNAGLKAAMHNPNVSKEAKRDAEHTLKEKGAI
;
A
#
# COMPACT_ATOMS: atom_id res chain seq x y z
N MET A 1 -63.09 38.96 8.08
CA MET A 1 -62.20 38.04 8.82
C MET A 1 -62.20 36.69 8.11
N TYR A 2 -61.23 36.44 7.23
CA TYR A 2 -61.06 35.13 6.60
C TYR A 2 -59.75 34.54 7.11
N ARG A 3 -59.85 33.42 7.83
CA ARG A 3 -58.72 32.72 8.46
C ARG A 3 -58.01 31.85 7.43
N THR A 4 -56.72 32.09 7.30
CA THR A 4 -55.72 31.25 6.63
C THR A 4 -55.60 29.91 7.36
N VAL A 5 -55.65 28.79 6.64
CA VAL A 5 -55.04 27.53 7.09
C VAL A 5 -54.08 27.04 6.01
N CYS A 6 -52.80 27.22 6.31
CA CYS A 6 -51.67 26.76 5.54
C CYS A 6 -51.48 25.27 5.85
N SER A 7 -51.96 24.38 4.97
CA SER A 7 -51.78 22.93 5.12
C SER A 7 -50.41 22.52 4.57
N SER A 8 -49.36 22.81 5.32
CA SER A 8 -48.01 22.29 5.07
C SER A 8 -47.93 20.84 5.56
N SER A 9 -48.04 19.90 4.62
CA SER A 9 -47.84 18.47 4.85
C SER A 9 -46.41 18.18 5.33
N PHE A 10 -46.24 18.12 6.65
CA PHE A 10 -45.01 17.74 7.34
C PHE A 10 -44.79 16.22 7.20
N ARG A 11 -43.90 15.82 6.29
CA ARG A 11 -43.41 14.43 6.19
C ARG A 11 -42.29 14.26 7.21
N PRO A 12 -42.37 13.33 8.18
CA PRO A 12 -41.24 13.06 9.06
C PRO A 12 -40.12 12.42 8.23
N ARG A 13 -38.99 13.12 8.17
CA ARG A 13 -37.73 12.62 7.60
C ARG A 13 -37.29 11.45 8.46
N THR A 14 -37.23 10.26 7.86
CA THR A 14 -36.76 9.05 8.55
C THR A 14 -35.38 9.31 9.15
N SER A 15 -35.31 9.12 10.47
CA SER A 15 -34.07 9.12 11.25
C SER A 15 -33.24 7.91 10.79
N VAL A 16 -32.28 8.15 9.90
CA VAL A 16 -31.17 7.23 9.68
C VAL A 16 -30.05 7.64 10.62
N ASN A 17 -30.03 7.04 11.82
CA ASN A 17 -28.85 7.02 12.67
C ASN A 17 -27.80 6.11 12.03
N LEU A 18 -27.08 6.59 11.01
CA LEU A 18 -25.85 5.95 10.57
C LEU A 18 -24.72 6.42 11.48
N THR A 19 -24.62 5.80 12.66
CA THR A 19 -23.36 5.76 13.41
C THR A 19 -22.41 4.85 12.63
N ARG A 20 -21.87 5.33 11.51
CA ARG A 20 -20.74 4.68 10.85
C ARG A 20 -19.51 5.11 11.62
N THR A 21 -19.18 4.28 12.60
CA THR A 21 -17.94 4.24 13.37
C THR A 21 -16.77 4.63 12.46
N PHE A 22 -16.11 5.74 12.75
CA PHE A 22 -14.77 6.00 12.22
C PHE A 22 -13.84 4.96 12.85
N MET A 23 -13.76 3.79 12.21
CA MET A 23 -12.66 2.86 12.42
C MET A 23 -11.42 3.58 11.89
N THR A 24 -10.75 4.35 12.75
CA THR A 24 -9.37 4.72 12.49
C THR A 24 -8.60 3.41 12.51
N SER A 25 -8.34 2.89 11.31
CA SER A 25 -7.48 1.74 11.11
C SER A 25 -6.23 1.98 11.94
N ARG A 26 -6.08 1.25 13.04
CA ARG A 26 -4.86 1.28 13.86
C ARG A 26 -3.73 0.95 12.91
N ALA A 27 -2.99 1.98 12.50
CA ALA A 27 -1.82 1.84 11.69
C ALA A 27 -0.95 0.78 12.34
N ASN A 28 -0.64 -0.25 11.57
CA ASN A 28 0.27 -1.31 11.93
C ASN A 28 1.49 -0.69 12.61
N ARG A 29 1.63 -0.86 13.93
CA ARG A 29 2.73 -0.29 14.74
C ARG A 29 4.05 -1.02 14.52
N ASN A 30 4.09 -1.96 13.58
CA ASN A 30 5.32 -2.54 13.11
C ASN A 30 5.88 -1.53 12.11
N GLY A 31 6.69 -0.59 12.62
CA GLY A 31 7.32 0.43 11.79
C GLY A 31 7.96 -0.23 10.59
N ASP A 32 7.51 0.14 9.39
CA ASP A 32 8.12 -0.38 8.16
C ASP A 32 9.63 -0.13 8.27
N PRO A 33 10.50 -1.13 8.04
CA PRO A 33 11.95 -0.94 8.14
C PRO A 33 12.44 0.23 7.28
N ASN A 34 11.72 0.54 6.19
CA ASN A 34 11.94 1.71 5.35
C ASN A 34 11.67 3.05 6.08
N ARG A 35 10.65 3.13 6.94
CA ARG A 35 10.36 4.32 7.74
C ARG A 35 11.42 4.52 8.83
N VAL A 36 11.85 3.42 9.46
CA VAL A 36 12.92 3.42 10.47
C VAL A 36 14.24 3.87 9.85
N ALA A 37 14.63 3.31 8.70
CA ALA A 37 15.79 3.76 7.93
C ALA A 37 15.66 5.25 7.52
N GLY A 38 14.46 5.69 7.12
CA GLY A 38 14.22 7.11 6.84
C GLY A 38 14.48 8.03 8.05
N GLY A 39 14.10 7.59 9.24
CA GLY A 39 14.36 8.30 10.50
C GLY A 39 15.86 8.45 10.80
N TYR A 40 16.62 7.36 10.73
CA TYR A 40 18.08 7.40 10.93
C TYR A 40 18.80 8.20 9.85
N LYS A 41 18.29 8.21 8.62
CA LYS A 41 18.84 9.08 7.57
C LYS A 41 18.58 10.56 7.85
N ALA A 42 17.46 10.89 8.49
CA ALA A 42 17.18 12.26 8.92
C ALA A 42 18.09 12.71 10.07
N THR A 43 18.42 11.81 11.01
CA THR A 43 19.34 12.15 12.12
C THR A 43 20.75 12.45 11.63
N LEU A 44 21.25 11.74 10.61
CA LEU A 44 22.55 12.03 10.00
C LEU A 44 22.64 13.43 9.37
N ASN A 45 21.55 13.88 8.75
CA ASN A 45 21.50 15.18 8.07
C ASN A 45 21.13 16.35 8.99
N ASN A 46 20.73 16.08 10.24
CA ASN A 46 20.31 17.13 11.16
C ASN A 46 21.54 17.75 11.86
N PRO A 47 21.84 19.04 11.66
CA PRO A 47 23.00 19.70 12.27
C PRO A 47 22.87 19.88 13.80
N ARG A 48 21.68 19.68 14.37
CA ARG A 48 21.42 19.80 15.82
C ARG A 48 21.61 18.49 16.59
N VAL A 49 22.02 17.42 15.92
CA VAL A 49 22.22 16.09 16.52
C VAL A 49 23.70 15.90 16.86
N SER A 50 23.97 15.24 18.00
CA SER A 50 25.34 14.96 18.45
C SER A 50 26.04 13.94 17.54
N GLU A 51 27.37 13.99 17.51
CA GLU A 51 28.18 13.06 16.70
C GLU A 51 28.00 11.60 17.15
N GLU A 52 27.85 11.35 18.44
CA GLU A 52 27.54 10.02 18.98
C GLU A 52 26.22 9.46 18.43
N ALA A 53 25.17 10.30 18.38
CA ALA A 53 23.87 9.90 17.85
C ALA A 53 23.90 9.69 16.32
N LYS A 54 24.75 10.43 15.59
CA LYS A 54 25.00 10.18 14.17
C LYS A 54 25.74 8.85 13.96
N GLY A 55 26.74 8.55 14.77
CA GLY A 55 27.46 7.27 14.75
C GLY A 55 26.50 6.09 14.91
N HIS A 56 25.65 6.13 15.95
CA HIS A 56 24.65 5.09 16.17
C HIS A 56 23.61 4.99 15.04
N ALA A 57 23.18 6.11 14.46
CA ALA A 57 22.27 6.11 13.33
C ALA A 57 22.88 5.49 12.06
N ALA A 58 24.19 5.65 11.84
CA ALA A 58 24.90 5.04 10.72
C ALA A 58 24.98 3.52 10.87
N GLU A 59 25.34 3.04 12.06
CA GLU A 59 25.38 1.60 12.39
C GLU A 59 24.00 0.94 12.21
N ALA A 60 22.94 1.56 12.75
CA ALA A 60 21.58 1.06 12.60
C ALA A 60 21.10 1.01 11.13
N LEU A 61 21.57 1.93 10.27
CA LEU A 61 21.27 1.91 8.84
C LEU A 61 21.95 0.75 8.11
N GLU A 62 23.17 0.39 8.51
CA GLU A 62 23.90 -0.74 7.94
C GLU A 62 23.21 -2.06 8.28
N ASP A 63 22.81 -2.24 9.54
CA ASP A 63 22.05 -3.41 10.00
C ASP A 63 20.70 -3.55 9.27
N ILE A 64 19.95 -2.45 9.13
CA ILE A 64 18.67 -2.44 8.40
C ILE A 64 18.89 -2.68 6.91
N GLY A 65 19.96 -2.13 6.33
CA GLY A 65 20.35 -2.32 4.94
C GLY A 65 20.67 -3.79 4.64
N ASN A 66 21.45 -4.43 5.50
CA ASN A 66 21.82 -5.85 5.37
C ASN A 66 20.60 -6.77 5.58
N SER A 67 19.72 -6.42 6.54
CA SER A 67 18.46 -7.12 6.80
C SER A 67 17.42 -6.93 5.68
N GLY A 68 17.49 -5.84 4.94
CA GLY A 68 16.58 -5.50 3.85
C GLY A 68 17.06 -5.92 2.45
N ALA A 69 18.36 -6.17 2.30
CA ALA A 69 19.01 -6.49 1.02
C ALA A 69 18.87 -7.95 0.59
N THR A 70 18.59 -8.89 1.51
CA THR A 70 18.54 -10.32 1.20
C THR A 70 17.25 -10.83 0.54
N GLY A 71 16.31 -9.98 0.10
CA GLY A 71 15.12 -10.51 -0.59
C GLY A 71 14.03 -9.54 -1.03
N ARG A 72 14.35 -8.35 -1.56
CA ARG A 72 13.30 -7.36 -1.89
C ARG A 72 13.23 -6.83 -3.31
N SER A 73 14.21 -7.06 -4.18
CA SER A 73 14.17 -6.46 -5.54
C SER A 73 14.00 -7.47 -6.68
N GLY A 74 14.80 -8.55 -6.73
CA GLY A 74 14.72 -9.55 -7.81
C GLY A 74 13.48 -10.46 -7.71
N ASP A 75 13.42 -11.30 -6.67
CA ASP A 75 12.39 -12.34 -6.55
C ASP A 75 10.96 -11.80 -6.53
N LYS A 76 10.71 -10.69 -5.84
CA LYS A 76 9.36 -10.10 -5.75
C LYS A 76 8.93 -9.50 -7.08
N HIS A 77 9.87 -8.97 -7.86
CA HIS A 77 9.57 -8.46 -9.18
C HIS A 77 9.19 -9.62 -10.10
N GLU A 78 10.00 -10.67 -10.15
CA GLU A 78 9.72 -11.84 -10.97
C GLU A 78 8.42 -12.55 -10.59
N THR A 79 8.17 -12.73 -9.29
CA THR A 79 6.92 -13.34 -8.80
C THR A 79 5.70 -12.52 -9.23
N ARG A 80 5.77 -11.18 -9.17
CA ARG A 80 4.68 -10.29 -9.60
C ARG A 80 4.51 -10.30 -11.12
N VAL A 81 5.60 -10.31 -11.88
CA VAL A 81 5.59 -10.42 -13.34
C VAL A 81 4.93 -11.72 -13.75
N ASN A 82 5.35 -12.84 -13.16
CA ASN A 82 4.79 -14.15 -13.45
C ASN A 82 3.30 -14.23 -13.09
N ALA A 83 2.89 -13.65 -11.95
CA ALA A 83 1.49 -13.55 -11.58
C ALA A 83 0.67 -12.70 -12.57
N GLY A 84 1.23 -11.59 -13.06
CA GLY A 84 0.60 -10.73 -14.06
C GLY A 84 0.40 -11.45 -15.40
N LEU A 85 1.40 -12.19 -15.86
CA LEU A 85 1.32 -12.99 -17.09
C LEU A 85 0.26 -14.09 -16.96
N LYS A 86 0.20 -14.78 -15.80
CA LYS A 86 -0.87 -15.76 -15.51
C LYS A 86 -2.26 -15.11 -15.56
N ALA A 87 -2.41 -13.91 -14.99
CA ALA A 87 -3.68 -13.18 -15.06
C ALA A 87 -4.06 -12.80 -16.50
N ALA A 88 -3.08 -12.41 -17.34
CA ALA A 88 -3.30 -12.08 -18.74
C ALA A 88 -3.86 -13.27 -19.55
N MET A 89 -3.45 -14.50 -19.25
CA MET A 89 -3.96 -15.71 -19.90
C MET A 89 -5.47 -15.90 -19.68
N HIS A 90 -5.95 -15.64 -18.47
CA HIS A 90 -7.35 -15.83 -18.09
C HIS A 90 -8.24 -14.63 -18.40
N ASN A 91 -7.67 -13.44 -18.60
CA ASN A 91 -8.44 -12.24 -18.90
C ASN A 91 -9.10 -12.34 -20.30
N PRO A 92 -10.44 -12.24 -20.41
CA PRO A 92 -11.13 -12.27 -21.71
C PRO A 92 -10.83 -11.07 -22.61
N ASN A 93 -10.34 -9.96 -22.04
CA ASN A 93 -10.05 -8.72 -22.76
C ASN A 93 -8.64 -8.69 -23.38
N VAL A 94 -7.87 -9.77 -23.27
CA VAL A 94 -6.51 -9.89 -23.82
C VAL A 94 -6.55 -10.64 -25.14
N SER A 95 -5.76 -10.19 -26.13
CA SER A 95 -5.68 -10.81 -27.46
C SER A 95 -5.11 -12.23 -27.40
N LYS A 96 -5.47 -13.07 -28.38
CA LYS A 96 -4.98 -14.46 -28.47
C LYS A 96 -3.46 -14.53 -28.61
N GLU A 97 -2.87 -13.58 -29.31
CA GLU A 97 -1.41 -13.47 -29.50
C GLU A 97 -0.71 -13.18 -28.17
N ALA A 98 -1.16 -12.16 -27.42
CA ALA A 98 -0.58 -11.81 -26.14
C ALA A 98 -0.67 -12.94 -25.10
N LYS A 99 -1.72 -13.78 -25.17
CA LYS A 99 -1.84 -14.97 -24.30
C LYS A 99 -0.80 -16.04 -24.61
N ARG A 100 -0.47 -16.25 -25.88
CA ARG A 100 0.57 -17.20 -26.31
C ARG A 100 1.95 -16.71 -25.88
N ASP A 101 2.22 -15.41 -26.02
CA ASP A 101 3.48 -14.82 -25.60
C ASP A 101 3.67 -14.90 -24.08
N ALA A 102 2.60 -14.67 -23.32
CA ALA A 102 2.58 -14.88 -21.88
C ALA A 102 2.85 -16.34 -21.51
N GLU A 103 2.27 -17.31 -22.24
CA GLU A 103 2.54 -18.75 -22.05
C GLU A 103 4.00 -19.09 -22.27
N HIS A 104 4.57 -18.62 -23.38
CA HIS A 104 5.95 -18.90 -23.76
C HIS A 104 6.91 -18.37 -22.69
N THR A 105 6.72 -17.11 -22.28
CA THR A 105 7.55 -16.45 -21.26
C THR A 105 7.48 -17.19 -19.92
N LEU A 106 6.30 -17.73 -19.56
CA LEU A 106 6.13 -18.48 -18.31
C LEU A 106 6.78 -19.87 -18.35
N LYS A 107 6.73 -20.56 -19.50
CA LYS A 107 7.42 -21.86 -19.72
C LYS A 107 8.94 -21.70 -19.69
N GLU A 108 9.46 -20.67 -20.36
CA GLU A 108 10.89 -20.36 -20.38
C GLU A 108 11.43 -20.09 -18.97
N LYS A 109 10.62 -19.43 -18.13
CA LYS A 109 10.93 -19.16 -16.72
C LYS A 109 10.68 -20.34 -15.77
N GLY A 110 10.14 -21.46 -16.24
CA GLY A 110 9.77 -22.61 -15.39
C GLY A 110 8.66 -22.29 -14.37
N ALA A 111 7.79 -21.31 -14.67
CA ALA A 111 6.74 -20.85 -13.77
C ALA A 111 5.38 -21.56 -13.99
N ILE A 112 5.29 -22.44 -14.99
CA ILE A 112 4.15 -23.32 -15.34
C ILE A 112 4.70 -24.65 -15.86
#